data_AF-A0A4D4LEU5-F1
#
_entry.id   AF-A0A4D4LEU5-F1
#
_cell.length_a   1.000
_cell.length_b   1.000
_cell.length_c   1.000
_cell.angle_alpha   90.00
_cell.angle_beta   90.00
_cell.angle_gamma   90.00
#
_symmetry.space_group_name_H-M   'P 1'
#
loop_
_entity.id
_entity.type
_entity.pdbx_description
1 polymer ?
#
loop_
_entity_poly.entity_id
_entity_poly.type
_entity_poly.pdbx_seq_one_letter_code
_entity_poly.pdbx_strand_id
1 'polypeptide(L)'
;MEASTVPVGIAAEAHAYLAHGGPANLGQLARFLSDTVLLTGHGFEPPAPAPTWGPLERTARAADPADATGPTVAVLYYRAHHMSGNTAFVEALCRAVEDAGGRPLPLFVASLRAPEPELIEALGAADAIVTTVLAAGGTRPAEASAGGDDEAWDAGALAALDVPVLQALCLTSPRAAWEENDEGLSPLDAATQVAVPEFDGRLITVPFSFKEVDEDGLPVYVADAERAARVAGIAVRHARLRHIPAADKRLALVLSAYPTKHSRIGNAVGLDTPASAVALLRRLRASGYDLGPRRGRTRSRAWSPATATS
;
A
#
# COMPACT_ATOMS: atom_id res chain seq x y z
N MET A 1 39.18 -12.37 -2.77
CA MET A 1 40.33 -11.74 -2.07
C MET A 1 41.66 -12.20 -2.64
N GLU A 2 41.86 -13.49 -2.91
CA GLU A 2 43.15 -14.04 -3.40
C GLU A 2 43.64 -13.45 -4.74
N ALA A 3 42.72 -13.01 -5.62
CA ALA A 3 43.05 -12.40 -6.91
C ALA A 3 43.18 -10.85 -6.87
N SER A 4 42.95 -10.20 -5.72
CA SER A 4 43.04 -8.74 -5.63
C SER A 4 44.50 -8.29 -5.64
N THR A 5 44.81 -7.22 -6.37
CA THR A 5 46.14 -6.62 -6.45
C THR A 5 46.44 -5.62 -5.33
N VAL A 6 45.47 -5.37 -4.44
CA VAL A 6 45.61 -4.52 -3.25
C VAL A 6 45.87 -5.38 -2.00
N PRO A 7 46.50 -4.81 -0.94
CA PRO A 7 46.64 -5.48 0.35
C PRO A 7 45.34 -6.09 0.87
N VAL A 8 45.43 -7.27 1.49
CA VAL A 8 44.27 -8.04 1.96
C VAL A 8 43.36 -7.25 2.91
N GLY A 9 43.93 -6.39 3.75
CA GLY A 9 43.15 -5.53 4.65
C GLY A 9 42.24 -4.56 3.88
N ILE A 10 42.73 -4.00 2.77
CA ILE A 10 41.93 -3.11 1.90
C ILE A 10 40.80 -3.89 1.24
N ALA A 11 41.09 -5.10 0.74
CA ALA A 11 40.08 -5.94 0.12
C ALA A 11 39.00 -6.39 1.12
N ALA A 12 39.38 -6.71 2.37
CA ALA A 12 38.46 -7.07 3.43
C ALA A 12 37.55 -5.90 3.84
N GLU A 13 38.12 -4.70 3.99
CA GLU A 13 37.36 -3.49 4.31
C GLU A 13 36.40 -3.10 3.17
N ALA A 14 36.87 -3.19 1.92
CA ALA A 14 36.04 -2.97 0.74
C ALA A 14 34.87 -3.97 0.68
N HIS A 15 35.12 -5.23 1.03
CA HIS A 15 34.06 -6.23 1.15
C HIS A 15 33.04 -5.87 2.24
N ALA A 16 33.47 -5.32 3.37
CA ALA A 16 32.57 -4.89 4.44
C ALA A 16 31.61 -3.76 3.99
N TYR A 17 32.11 -2.75 3.26
CA TYR A 17 31.23 -1.73 2.65
C TYR A 17 30.20 -2.34 1.71
N LEU A 18 30.62 -3.27 0.85
CA LEU A 18 29.72 -3.94 -0.10
C LEU A 18 28.71 -4.86 0.59
N ALA A 19 29.11 -5.55 1.66
CA ALA A 19 28.27 -6.45 2.44
C ALA A 19 27.18 -5.69 3.20
N HIS A 20 27.51 -4.52 3.78
CA HIS A 20 26.51 -3.65 4.39
C HIS A 20 25.63 -2.95 3.34
N GLY A 21 26.21 -2.57 2.20
CA GLY A 21 25.50 -2.03 1.04
C GLY A 21 24.90 -0.63 1.27
N GLY A 22 24.19 -0.14 0.26
CA GLY A 22 23.52 1.16 0.28
C GLY A 22 24.38 2.31 -0.28
N PRO A 23 23.75 3.42 -0.68
CA PRO A 23 24.41 4.52 -1.39
C PRO A 23 25.49 5.22 -0.53
N ALA A 24 25.26 5.36 0.78
CA ALA A 24 26.22 5.96 1.69
C ALA A 24 27.52 5.12 1.79
N ASN A 25 27.40 3.80 1.97
CA ASN A 25 28.55 2.90 2.01
C ASN A 25 29.28 2.85 0.67
N LEU A 26 28.57 2.90 -0.47
CA LEU A 26 29.23 2.99 -1.79
C LEU A 26 30.01 4.30 -1.96
N GLY A 27 29.47 5.42 -1.48
CA GLY A 27 30.18 6.70 -1.46
C GLY A 27 31.44 6.66 -0.58
N GLN A 28 31.34 6.07 0.61
CA GLN A 28 32.50 5.91 1.50
C GLN A 28 33.51 4.90 0.98
N LEU A 29 33.07 3.82 0.32
CA LEU A 29 33.94 2.86 -0.36
C LEU A 29 34.78 3.55 -1.43
N ALA A 30 34.17 4.40 -2.26
CA ALA A 30 34.90 5.13 -3.29
C ALA A 30 35.98 6.04 -2.68
N ARG A 31 35.65 6.75 -1.59
CA ARG A 31 36.61 7.59 -0.85
C ARG A 31 37.71 6.76 -0.19
N PHE A 32 37.34 5.66 0.46
CA PHE A 32 38.26 4.71 1.09
C PHE A 32 39.28 4.16 0.09
N LEU A 33 38.82 3.69 -1.07
CA LEU A 33 39.71 3.17 -2.12
C LEU A 33 40.57 4.28 -2.73
N SER A 34 39.98 5.46 -2.98
CA SER A 34 40.71 6.62 -3.50
C SER A 34 41.83 7.03 -2.55
N ASP A 35 41.54 7.17 -1.26
CA ASP A 35 42.50 7.62 -0.27
C ASP A 35 43.56 6.56 0.02
N THR A 36 43.17 5.28 0.11
CA THR A 36 44.09 4.22 0.53
C THR A 36 44.96 3.70 -0.62
N VAL A 37 44.44 3.70 -1.85
CA VAL A 37 45.17 3.19 -3.03
C VAL A 37 45.82 4.34 -3.82
N LEU A 38 45.14 5.48 -3.95
CA LEU A 38 45.60 6.61 -4.78
C LEU A 38 46.13 7.81 -3.95
N LEU A 39 46.03 7.77 -2.62
CA LEU A 39 46.55 8.81 -1.71
C LEU A 39 45.97 10.21 -1.97
N THR A 40 44.69 10.29 -2.32
CA THR A 40 44.00 11.54 -2.72
C THR A 40 43.56 12.41 -1.53
N GLY A 41 43.17 11.82 -0.40
CA GLY A 41 42.98 12.52 0.88
C GLY A 41 41.61 13.18 1.07
N HIS A 42 40.53 12.57 0.57
CA HIS A 42 39.16 13.04 0.74
C HIS A 42 38.57 12.83 2.15
N GLY A 43 39.13 11.90 2.92
CA GLY A 43 38.57 11.38 4.16
C GLY A 43 37.42 10.39 3.90
N PHE A 44 37.33 9.35 4.72
CA PHE A 44 36.27 8.35 4.67
C PHE A 44 35.83 7.94 6.07
N GLU A 45 34.55 7.56 6.18
CA GLU A 45 33.95 6.98 7.38
C GLU A 45 33.90 5.46 7.26
N PRO A 46 34.06 4.68 8.36
CA PRO A 46 34.07 3.23 8.31
C PRO A 46 32.74 2.62 7.82
N PRO A 47 32.74 1.35 7.35
CA PRO A 47 31.53 0.66 6.93
C PRO A 47 30.47 0.64 8.03
N ALA A 48 29.26 1.07 7.71
CA ALA A 48 28.15 1.11 8.67
C ALA A 48 27.07 0.08 8.31
N PRO A 49 26.54 -0.69 9.27
CA PRO A 49 25.45 -1.63 9.01
C PRO A 49 24.21 -0.86 8.56
N ALA A 50 23.69 -1.23 7.39
CA ALA A 50 22.49 -0.58 6.87
C ALA A 50 21.25 -1.09 7.62
N PRO A 51 20.40 -0.18 8.14
CA PRO A 51 19.28 -0.52 9.02
C PRO A 51 18.25 -1.40 8.30
N THR A 52 17.52 -2.22 9.05
CA THR A 52 16.51 -3.15 8.51
C THR A 52 15.23 -2.44 8.08
N TRP A 53 14.93 -1.30 8.70
CA TRP A 53 13.86 -0.38 8.33
C TRP A 53 14.30 1.08 8.55
N GLY A 54 13.57 2.03 7.99
CA GLY A 54 13.82 3.45 8.23
C GLY A 54 13.03 4.37 7.30
N PRO A 55 13.08 5.69 7.53
CA PRO A 55 12.40 6.65 6.69
C PRO A 55 13.11 6.84 5.35
N LEU A 56 12.33 7.17 4.31
CA LEU A 56 12.89 7.79 3.10
C LEU A 56 13.06 9.29 3.37
N GLU A 57 14.31 9.76 3.37
CA GLU A 57 14.58 11.20 3.39
C GLU A 57 14.04 11.85 2.12
N ARG A 58 13.14 12.81 2.29
CA ARG A 58 12.56 13.58 1.19
C ARG A 58 12.25 15.00 1.63
N THR A 59 12.24 15.91 0.67
CA THR A 59 11.73 17.27 0.89
C THR A 59 10.22 17.26 0.67
N ALA A 60 9.46 17.38 1.77
CA ALA A 60 8.00 17.51 1.68
C ALA A 60 7.61 18.79 0.93
N ARG A 61 6.46 18.76 0.26
CA ARG A 61 5.97 19.94 -0.48
C ARG A 61 5.53 21.08 0.45
N ALA A 62 4.98 20.73 1.60
CA ALA A 62 4.66 21.71 2.64
C ALA A 62 5.97 22.19 3.29
N ALA A 63 6.21 23.51 3.27
CA ALA A 63 7.40 24.10 3.86
C ALA A 63 7.40 23.99 5.39
N ASP A 64 6.22 24.02 6.02
CA ASP A 64 6.01 23.79 7.45
C ASP A 64 5.17 22.52 7.68
N PRO A 65 5.64 21.56 8.48
CA PRO A 65 4.85 20.41 8.93
C PRO A 65 3.50 20.76 9.57
N ALA A 66 3.35 21.98 10.10
CA ALA A 66 2.09 22.49 10.66
C ALA A 66 1.03 22.81 9.59
N ASP A 67 1.44 23.10 8.35
CA ASP A 67 0.52 23.41 7.24
C ASP A 67 -0.10 22.14 6.64
N ALA A 68 0.50 20.97 6.91
CA ALA A 68 -0.02 19.70 6.42
C ALA A 68 -1.07 19.15 7.39
N THR A 69 -2.34 19.48 7.15
CA THR A 69 -3.49 19.12 8.01
C THR A 69 -4.23 17.83 7.58
N GLY A 70 -3.71 17.14 6.56
CA GLY A 70 -4.29 15.91 6.02
C GLY A 70 -4.04 14.66 6.87
N PRO A 71 -4.75 13.55 6.62
CA PRO A 71 -4.47 12.29 7.28
C PRO A 71 -3.07 11.75 6.89
N THR A 72 -2.41 11.05 7.80
CA THR A 72 -1.10 10.45 7.56
C THR A 72 -1.25 9.12 6.81
N VAL A 73 -0.54 8.95 5.71
CA VAL A 73 -0.53 7.71 4.91
C VAL A 73 0.89 7.14 4.91
N ALA A 74 1.09 6.01 5.57
CA ALA A 74 2.37 5.32 5.49
C ALA A 74 2.56 4.71 4.10
N VAL A 75 3.76 4.80 3.54
CA VAL A 75 4.13 4.19 2.26
C VAL A 75 5.27 3.21 2.49
N LEU A 76 4.94 1.92 2.54
CA LEU A 76 5.87 0.84 2.83
C LEU A 76 6.43 0.24 1.54
N TYR A 77 7.75 0.14 1.47
CA TYR A 77 8.45 -0.43 0.32
C TYR A 77 9.68 -1.24 0.75
N TYR A 78 10.21 -2.08 -0.15
CA TYR A 78 11.33 -2.94 0.20
C TYR A 78 12.63 -2.16 0.44
N ARG A 79 13.35 -2.54 1.51
CA ARG A 79 14.73 -2.11 1.79
C ARG A 79 15.66 -2.29 0.59
N ALA A 80 15.46 -3.33 -0.22
CA ALA A 80 16.26 -3.56 -1.42
C ALA A 80 16.20 -2.38 -2.41
N HIS A 81 15.03 -1.75 -2.60
CA HIS A 81 14.88 -0.56 -3.42
C HIS A 81 15.56 0.66 -2.81
N HIS A 82 15.50 0.81 -1.48
CA HIS A 82 16.21 1.87 -0.78
C HIS A 82 17.73 1.73 -0.95
N MET A 83 18.24 0.51 -0.78
CA MET A 83 19.67 0.19 -0.89
C MET A 83 20.22 0.35 -2.31
N SER A 84 19.40 0.13 -3.33
CA SER A 84 19.78 0.35 -4.73
C SER A 84 19.57 1.79 -5.22
N GLY A 85 18.98 2.67 -4.40
CA GLY A 85 18.60 4.03 -4.81
C GLY A 85 17.36 4.10 -5.72
N ASN A 86 16.75 2.96 -6.05
CA ASN A 86 15.54 2.87 -6.89
C ASN A 86 14.28 3.27 -6.08
N THR A 87 14.21 4.54 -5.69
CA THR A 87 13.16 5.09 -4.81
C THR A 87 12.24 6.08 -5.53
N ALA A 88 12.47 6.33 -6.82
CA ALA A 88 11.71 7.30 -7.61
C ALA A 88 10.21 7.00 -7.65
N PHE A 89 9.81 5.72 -7.73
CA PHE A 89 8.39 5.34 -7.71
C PHE A 89 7.73 5.61 -6.35
N VAL A 90 8.47 5.47 -5.25
CA VAL A 90 8.00 5.79 -3.89
C VAL A 90 7.80 7.28 -3.75
N GLU A 91 8.75 8.08 -4.25
CA GLU A 91 8.65 9.54 -4.28
C GLU A 91 7.44 10.00 -5.09
N ALA A 92 7.19 9.39 -6.26
CA ALA A 92 6.02 9.69 -7.08
C ALA A 92 4.70 9.42 -6.36
N LEU A 93 4.59 8.29 -5.65
CA LEU A 93 3.42 7.98 -4.83
C LEU A 93 3.28 8.93 -3.64
N CYS A 94 4.39 9.30 -2.98
CA CYS A 94 4.37 10.27 -1.89
C CYS A 94 3.86 11.65 -2.35
N ARG A 95 4.31 12.11 -3.53
CA ARG A 95 3.77 13.34 -4.15
C ARG A 95 2.28 13.24 -4.45
N ALA A 96 1.84 12.09 -4.96
CA ALA A 96 0.42 11.86 -5.23
C ALA A 96 -0.43 11.87 -3.94
N VAL A 97 0.12 11.39 -2.80
CA VAL A 97 -0.52 11.49 -1.48
C VAL A 97 -0.64 12.96 -1.04
N GLU A 98 0.43 13.75 -1.21
CA GLU A 98 0.41 15.20 -0.93
C GLU A 98 -0.63 15.92 -1.81
N ASP A 99 -0.70 15.61 -3.11
CA ASP A 99 -1.67 16.17 -4.05
C ASP A 99 -3.12 15.78 -3.71
N ALA A 100 -3.32 14.60 -3.13
CA ALA A 100 -4.61 14.16 -2.61
C ALA A 100 -4.97 14.80 -1.25
N GLY A 101 -4.08 15.61 -0.67
CA GLY A 101 -4.26 16.30 0.61
C GLY A 101 -3.96 15.43 1.83
N GLY A 102 -3.10 14.41 1.70
CA GLY A 102 -2.58 13.59 2.80
C GLY A 102 -1.12 13.93 3.15
N ARG A 103 -0.63 13.35 4.25
CA ARG A 103 0.77 13.43 4.70
C ARG A 103 1.46 12.09 4.47
N PRO A 104 2.39 11.96 3.53
CA PRO A 104 3.08 10.70 3.32
C PRO A 104 4.11 10.44 4.44
N LEU A 105 4.15 9.19 4.93
CA LEU A 105 5.17 8.65 5.83
C LEU A 105 5.86 7.48 5.13
N PRO A 106 6.85 7.74 4.25
CA PRO A 106 7.54 6.67 3.53
C PRO A 106 8.55 5.95 4.41
N LEU A 107 8.38 4.63 4.57
CA LEU A 107 9.29 3.78 5.32
C LEU A 107 9.73 2.60 4.46
N PHE A 108 11.04 2.35 4.39
CA PHE A 108 11.53 1.08 3.86
C PHE A 108 11.53 0.02 4.94
N VAL A 109 11.31 -1.23 4.54
CA VAL A 109 11.31 -2.39 5.45
C VAL A 109 11.95 -3.59 4.74
N ALA A 110 12.67 -4.43 5.48
CA ALA A 110 13.15 -5.70 4.95
C ALA A 110 12.01 -6.71 4.77
N SER A 111 11.09 -6.75 5.74
CA SER A 111 9.97 -7.68 5.80
C SER A 111 8.86 -7.11 6.67
N LEU A 112 7.61 -7.52 6.43
CA LEU A 112 6.50 -7.33 7.35
C LEU A 112 6.11 -8.63 8.10
N ARG A 113 6.76 -9.76 7.77
CA ARG A 113 6.76 -10.97 8.60
C ARG A 113 7.67 -10.70 9.79
N ALA A 114 7.10 -10.52 10.99
CA ALA A 114 7.79 -10.11 12.22
C ALA A 114 8.46 -8.72 12.14
N PRO A 115 7.66 -7.64 12.03
CA PRO A 115 8.19 -6.28 11.99
C PRO A 115 8.81 -5.91 13.34
N GLU A 116 9.83 -5.07 13.31
CA GLU A 116 10.47 -4.54 14.52
C GLU A 116 9.46 -3.72 15.36
N PRO A 117 9.51 -3.80 16.70
CA PRO A 117 8.61 -3.03 17.56
C PRO A 117 8.63 -1.52 17.27
N GLU A 118 9.80 -0.96 16.97
CA GLU A 118 10.00 0.45 16.66
C GLU A 118 9.36 0.85 15.32
N LEU A 119 9.30 -0.08 14.35
CA LEU A 119 8.57 0.12 13.10
C LEU A 119 7.07 0.19 13.35
N ILE A 120 6.54 -0.69 14.21
CA ILE A 120 5.12 -0.67 14.59
C ILE A 120 4.76 0.62 15.34
N GLU A 121 5.63 1.08 16.24
CA GLU A 121 5.46 2.37 16.92
C GLU A 121 5.41 3.53 15.91
N ALA A 122 6.34 3.56 14.95
CA ALA A 122 6.35 4.57 13.89
C ALA A 122 5.08 4.53 13.03
N LEU A 123 4.57 3.33 12.74
CA LEU A 123 3.32 3.13 11.99
C LEU A 123 2.07 3.52 12.78
N GLY A 124 2.13 3.58 14.11
CA GLY A 124 1.02 4.04 14.95
C GLY A 124 0.56 5.47 14.68
N ALA A 125 1.40 6.29 14.02
CA ALA A 125 1.04 7.64 13.58
C ALA A 125 0.24 7.68 12.27
N ALA A 126 0.13 6.55 11.55
CA ALA A 126 -0.56 6.47 10.27
C ALA A 126 -2.08 6.32 10.45
N ASP A 127 -2.84 6.92 9.54
CA ASP A 127 -4.30 6.75 9.43
C ASP A 127 -4.68 5.69 8.37
N ALA A 128 -3.74 5.38 7.47
CA ALA A 128 -3.79 4.27 6.51
C ALA A 128 -2.37 3.88 6.09
N ILE A 129 -2.20 2.65 5.61
CA ILE A 129 -0.93 2.12 5.13
C ILE A 129 -1.09 1.73 3.67
N VAL A 130 -0.25 2.26 2.79
CA VAL A 130 -0.05 1.76 1.44
C VAL A 130 1.23 0.94 1.43
N THR A 131 1.15 -0.32 1.00
CA THR A 131 2.28 -1.23 0.98
C THR A 131 2.51 -1.81 -0.41
N THR A 132 3.79 -1.89 -0.79
CA THR A 132 4.25 -2.53 -2.03
C THR A 132 5.02 -3.82 -1.76
N VAL A 133 5.09 -4.26 -0.49
CA VAL A 133 5.80 -5.47 -0.11
C VAL A 133 4.87 -6.68 -0.12
N LEU A 134 5.45 -7.88 -0.12
CA LEU A 134 4.69 -9.13 -0.03
C LEU A 134 3.89 -9.24 1.27
N ALA A 135 3.02 -10.24 1.32
CA ALA A 135 2.22 -10.57 2.48
C ALA A 135 3.06 -10.83 3.74
N ALA A 136 2.47 -10.47 4.88
CA ALA A 136 3.05 -10.48 6.23
C ALA A 136 2.67 -11.74 7.01
N GLY A 137 1.59 -12.45 6.64
CA GLY A 137 1.07 -13.53 7.48
C GLY A 137 1.77 -14.89 7.38
N GLY A 138 2.51 -15.20 6.31
CA GLY A 138 3.21 -16.50 6.21
C GLY A 138 3.88 -16.79 4.86
N THR A 139 4.59 -17.92 4.76
CA THR A 139 5.26 -18.38 3.52
C THR A 139 4.50 -19.49 2.79
N ARG A 140 3.47 -20.08 3.41
CA ARG A 140 2.71 -21.23 2.89
C ARG A 140 1.20 -20.93 2.86
N PRO A 141 0.73 -20.06 1.94
CA PRO A 141 -0.69 -19.68 1.87
C PRO A 141 -1.61 -20.86 1.55
N ALA A 142 -1.09 -21.90 0.87
CA ALA A 142 -1.87 -23.10 0.56
C ALA A 142 -2.37 -23.83 1.82
N GLU A 143 -1.61 -23.78 2.92
CA GLU A 143 -1.94 -24.45 4.18
C GLU A 143 -2.94 -23.66 5.03
N ALA A 144 -3.10 -22.35 4.77
CA ALA A 144 -4.03 -21.45 5.47
C ALA A 144 -5.32 -21.19 4.67
N SER A 145 -5.61 -22.03 3.67
CA SER A 145 -6.85 -21.96 2.89
C SER A 145 -7.97 -22.75 3.56
N ALA A 146 -9.22 -22.56 3.09
CA ALA A 146 -10.39 -23.20 3.70
C ALA A 146 -10.22 -24.73 3.89
N GLY A 147 -10.27 -25.18 5.14
CA GLY A 147 -10.05 -26.58 5.52
C GLY A 147 -8.61 -26.92 5.91
N GLY A 148 -7.71 -25.94 5.86
CA GLY A 148 -6.34 -25.98 6.38
C GLY A 148 -6.24 -25.40 7.80
N ASP A 149 -5.02 -25.01 8.16
CA ASP A 149 -4.68 -24.43 9.47
C ASP A 149 -4.67 -22.90 9.39
N ASP A 150 -5.81 -22.27 9.67
CA ASP A 150 -5.95 -20.81 9.68
C ASP A 150 -5.03 -20.15 10.71
N GLU A 151 -4.59 -20.85 11.78
CA GLU A 151 -3.65 -20.33 12.79
C GLU A 151 -2.20 -20.23 12.25
N ALA A 152 -1.91 -20.82 11.08
CA ALA A 152 -0.60 -20.72 10.43
C ALA A 152 -0.37 -19.37 9.71
N TRP A 153 -1.37 -18.48 9.68
CA TRP A 153 -1.31 -17.16 9.04
C TRP A 153 -1.59 -16.03 10.03
N ASP A 154 -0.57 -15.23 10.36
CA ASP A 154 -0.70 -14.14 11.34
C ASP A 154 -0.24 -12.79 10.78
N ALA A 155 -1.19 -11.96 10.35
CA ALA A 155 -0.94 -10.57 9.98
C ALA A 155 -0.81 -9.64 11.21
N GLY A 156 -0.87 -10.18 12.43
CA GLY A 156 -1.28 -9.57 13.69
C GLY A 156 -0.63 -8.24 14.06
N ALA A 157 0.64 -8.03 13.72
CA ALA A 157 1.31 -6.77 14.00
C ALA A 157 0.70 -5.58 13.23
N LEU A 158 0.25 -5.80 11.98
CA LEU A 158 -0.44 -4.76 11.20
C LEU A 158 -1.91 -4.66 11.55
N ALA A 159 -2.56 -5.79 11.88
CA ALA A 159 -3.96 -5.81 12.29
C ALA A 159 -4.19 -5.02 13.59
N ALA A 160 -3.23 -5.08 14.53
CA ALA A 160 -3.27 -4.35 15.80
C ALA A 160 -3.28 -2.82 15.63
N LEU A 161 -2.85 -2.30 14.47
CA LEU A 161 -2.88 -0.86 14.18
C LEU A 161 -4.30 -0.32 13.92
N ASP A 162 -5.27 -1.20 13.60
CA ASP A 162 -6.67 -0.84 13.29
C ASP A 162 -6.80 0.29 12.24
N VAL A 163 -5.97 0.20 11.19
CA VAL A 163 -5.99 1.12 10.04
C VAL A 163 -6.14 0.37 8.72
N PRO A 164 -6.71 1.01 7.68
CA PRO A 164 -6.78 0.41 6.36
C PRO A 164 -5.38 0.13 5.80
N VAL A 165 -5.11 -1.12 5.43
CA VAL A 165 -3.89 -1.53 4.72
C VAL A 165 -4.23 -1.77 3.26
N LEU A 166 -3.59 -1.04 2.37
CA LEU A 166 -3.84 -1.04 0.93
C LEU A 166 -2.62 -1.60 0.20
N GLN A 167 -2.85 -2.59 -0.66
CA GLN A 167 -1.82 -3.13 -1.54
C GLN A 167 -1.75 -2.27 -2.81
N ALA A 168 -0.62 -1.61 -3.03
CA ALA A 168 -0.32 -0.90 -4.26
C ALA A 168 0.61 -1.74 -5.12
N LEU A 169 0.20 -2.03 -6.36
CA LEU A 169 0.85 -3.05 -7.16
C LEU A 169 2.04 -2.44 -7.93
N CYS A 170 3.19 -3.09 -7.81
CA CYS A 170 4.43 -2.76 -8.51
C CYS A 170 4.74 -3.91 -9.48
N LEU A 171 4.26 -3.83 -10.71
CA LEU A 171 4.30 -4.97 -11.63
C LEU A 171 5.72 -5.33 -12.02
N THR A 172 5.95 -6.63 -12.21
CA THR A 172 7.25 -7.16 -12.62
C THR A 172 7.44 -7.14 -14.14
N SER A 173 6.47 -6.58 -14.88
CA SER A 173 6.48 -6.35 -16.31
C SER A 173 6.54 -4.85 -16.67
N PRO A 174 6.99 -4.50 -17.89
CA PRO A 174 6.91 -3.14 -18.42
C PRO A 174 5.48 -2.62 -18.52
N ARG A 175 5.33 -1.29 -18.51
CA ARG A 175 4.04 -0.60 -18.64
C ARG A 175 3.35 -0.90 -19.98
N ALA A 176 4.12 -0.92 -21.07
CA ALA A 176 3.57 -1.22 -22.41
C ALA A 176 2.94 -2.61 -22.46
N ALA A 177 3.61 -3.62 -21.88
CA ALA A 177 3.07 -4.98 -21.81
C ALA A 177 1.80 -5.07 -20.96
N TRP A 178 1.65 -4.21 -19.94
CA TRP A 178 0.43 -4.12 -19.16
C TRP A 178 -0.74 -3.51 -19.95
N GLU A 179 -0.48 -2.45 -20.73
CA GLU A 179 -1.52 -1.79 -21.54
C GLU A 179 -2.03 -2.68 -22.68
N GLU A 180 -1.17 -3.53 -23.24
CA GLU A 180 -1.53 -4.47 -24.31
C GLU A 180 -2.20 -5.75 -23.79
N ASN A 181 -2.18 -5.99 -22.48
CA ASN A 181 -2.69 -7.23 -21.88
C ASN A 181 -4.11 -7.04 -21.30
N ASP A 182 -5.09 -7.68 -21.95
CA ASP A 182 -6.49 -7.70 -21.50
C ASP A 182 -6.69 -8.41 -20.14
N GLU A 183 -5.77 -9.29 -19.72
CA GLU A 183 -5.81 -9.96 -18.41
C GLU A 183 -5.31 -9.06 -17.27
N GLY A 184 -4.59 -7.99 -17.60
CA GLY A 184 -4.13 -6.95 -16.67
C GLY A 184 -3.00 -7.33 -15.71
N LEU A 185 -2.80 -8.59 -15.32
CA LEU A 185 -1.69 -9.02 -14.44
C LEU A 185 -1.04 -10.30 -14.96
N SER A 186 0.28 -10.42 -14.75
CA SER A 186 0.95 -11.70 -14.95
C SER A 186 0.48 -12.71 -13.87
N PRO A 187 0.52 -14.04 -14.14
CA PRO A 187 0.17 -15.04 -13.12
C PRO A 187 1.00 -14.91 -11.83
N LEU A 188 2.27 -14.51 -11.95
CA LEU A 188 3.15 -14.26 -10.81
C LEU A 188 2.68 -13.06 -9.99
N ASP A 189 2.35 -11.94 -10.63
CA ASP A 189 1.89 -10.73 -9.94
C ASP A 189 0.48 -10.94 -9.33
N ALA A 190 -0.41 -11.65 -10.02
CA ALA A 190 -1.72 -12.01 -9.49
C ALA A 190 -1.60 -12.87 -8.23
N ALA A 191 -0.68 -13.85 -8.21
CA ALA A 191 -0.44 -14.65 -7.02
C ALA A 191 0.19 -13.82 -5.89
N THR A 192 1.29 -13.14 -6.17
CA THR A 192 2.17 -12.54 -5.15
C THR A 192 1.72 -11.17 -4.66
N GLN A 193 0.99 -10.40 -5.48
CA GLN A 193 0.55 -9.04 -5.18
C GLN A 193 -0.97 -8.90 -5.01
N VAL A 194 -1.76 -9.94 -5.29
CA VAL A 194 -3.21 -9.93 -5.10
C VAL A 194 -3.65 -11.08 -4.20
N ALA A 195 -3.62 -12.31 -4.70
CA ALA A 195 -4.22 -13.46 -4.02
C ALA A 195 -3.60 -13.72 -2.64
N VAL A 196 -2.26 -13.67 -2.51
CA VAL A 196 -1.59 -13.91 -1.21
C VAL A 196 -1.78 -12.72 -0.25
N PRO A 197 -1.61 -11.45 -0.67
CA PRO A 197 -1.95 -10.29 0.17
C PRO A 197 -3.41 -10.21 0.64
N GLU A 198 -4.37 -10.83 -0.05
CA GLU A 198 -5.77 -10.92 0.40
C GLU A 198 -5.91 -11.70 1.73
N PHE A 199 -5.03 -12.68 2.00
CA PHE A 199 -5.03 -13.42 3.27
C PHE A 199 -4.64 -12.53 4.45
N ASP A 200 -3.86 -11.45 4.22
CA ASP A 200 -3.57 -10.42 5.23
C ASP A 200 -4.75 -9.47 5.48
N GLY A 201 -5.85 -9.57 4.71
CA GLY A 201 -6.96 -8.63 4.74
C GLY A 201 -6.66 -7.29 4.06
N ARG A 202 -5.63 -7.22 3.20
CA ARG A 202 -5.27 -5.98 2.51
C ARG A 202 -6.29 -5.61 1.43
N LEU A 203 -6.56 -4.32 1.30
CA LEU A 203 -7.39 -3.77 0.22
C LEU A 203 -6.55 -3.68 -1.07
N ILE A 204 -6.89 -4.50 -2.05
CA ILE A 204 -6.20 -4.48 -3.35
C ILE A 204 -6.60 -3.23 -4.14
N THR A 205 -5.60 -2.46 -4.59
CA THR A 205 -5.83 -1.21 -5.34
C THR A 205 -5.59 -1.39 -6.84
N VAL A 206 -4.59 -0.70 -7.41
CA VAL A 206 -4.24 -0.74 -8.83
C VAL A 206 -2.72 -0.79 -9.02
N PRO A 207 -2.24 -1.31 -10.16
CA PRO A 207 -0.87 -1.09 -10.62
C PRO A 207 -0.55 0.38 -10.70
N PHE A 208 0.53 0.81 -10.03
CA PHE A 208 1.00 2.20 -10.11
C PHE A 208 2.46 2.32 -10.52
N SER A 209 3.23 1.22 -10.46
CA SER A 209 4.60 1.21 -10.97
C SER A 209 4.88 -0.08 -11.75
N PHE A 210 5.81 0.02 -12.69
CA PHE A 210 6.14 -1.00 -13.65
C PHE A 210 7.65 -1.19 -13.71
N LYS A 211 8.08 -2.45 -13.85
CA LYS A 211 9.49 -2.78 -13.97
C LYS A 211 9.96 -2.50 -15.40
N GLU A 212 10.86 -1.53 -15.52
CA GLU A 212 11.52 -1.15 -16.75
C GLU A 212 13.01 -1.47 -16.66
N VAL A 213 13.71 -1.35 -17.79
CA VAL A 213 15.17 -1.48 -17.88
C VAL A 213 15.72 -0.12 -18.30
N ASP A 214 16.68 0.41 -17.55
CA ASP A 214 17.33 1.68 -17.88
C ASP A 214 18.40 1.53 -18.98
N GLU A 215 19.06 2.64 -19.33
CA GLU A 215 20.09 2.68 -20.38
C GLU A 215 21.30 1.78 -20.09
N ASP A 216 21.57 1.51 -18.81
CA ASP A 216 22.67 0.66 -18.34
C ASP A 216 22.27 -0.82 -18.20
N GLY A 217 21.02 -1.16 -18.55
CA GLY A 217 20.50 -2.53 -18.45
C GLY A 217 20.04 -2.92 -17.04
N LEU A 218 19.88 -1.96 -16.13
CA LEU A 218 19.49 -2.21 -14.75
C LEU A 218 17.96 -2.13 -14.58
N PRO A 219 17.38 -3.00 -13.72
CA PRO A 219 15.95 -2.98 -13.46
C PRO A 219 15.56 -1.78 -12.58
N VAL A 220 14.68 -0.93 -13.11
CA VAL A 220 14.13 0.24 -12.40
C VAL A 220 12.61 0.15 -12.30
N TYR A 221 12.03 0.70 -11.25
CA TYR A 221 10.58 0.78 -11.13
C TYR A 221 10.13 2.19 -11.48
N VAL A 222 9.32 2.31 -12.53
CA VAL A 222 8.82 3.59 -13.03
C VAL A 222 7.35 3.71 -12.66
N ALA A 223 6.99 4.80 -11.98
CA ALA A 223 5.61 5.07 -11.60
C ALA A 223 4.81 5.68 -12.77
N ASP A 224 3.57 5.23 -12.93
CA ASP A 224 2.54 5.92 -13.72
C ASP A 224 1.84 6.94 -12.82
N ALA A 225 1.92 8.21 -13.21
CA ALA A 225 1.45 9.32 -12.38
C ALA A 225 -0.07 9.30 -12.13
N GLU A 226 -0.88 8.92 -13.13
CA GLU A 226 -2.34 8.89 -12.97
C GLU A 226 -2.75 7.71 -12.08
N ARG A 227 -2.07 6.57 -12.22
CA ARG A 227 -2.29 5.42 -11.33
C ARG A 227 -1.81 5.67 -9.91
N ALA A 228 -0.68 6.36 -9.72
CA ALA A 228 -0.22 6.80 -8.40
C ALA A 228 -1.26 7.71 -7.72
N ALA A 229 -1.85 8.65 -8.48
CA ALA A 229 -2.96 9.49 -8.00
C ALA A 229 -4.20 8.67 -7.62
N ARG A 230 -4.51 7.59 -8.36
CA ARG A 230 -5.59 6.66 -8.03
C ARG A 230 -5.33 5.95 -6.70
N VAL A 231 -4.14 5.40 -6.49
CA VAL A 231 -3.76 4.73 -5.22
C VAL A 231 -3.82 5.72 -4.06
N ALA A 232 -3.17 6.89 -4.20
CA ALA A 232 -3.17 7.93 -3.19
C ALA A 232 -4.58 8.42 -2.84
N GLY A 233 -5.43 8.63 -3.85
CA GLY A 233 -6.81 9.05 -3.66
C GLY A 233 -7.65 8.01 -2.90
N ILE A 234 -7.43 6.71 -3.14
CA ILE A 234 -8.08 5.64 -2.36
C ILE A 234 -7.56 5.68 -0.91
N ALA A 235 -6.25 5.70 -0.72
CA ALA A 235 -5.62 5.70 0.60
C ALA A 235 -6.08 6.88 1.47
N VAL A 236 -6.02 8.11 0.95
CA VAL A 236 -6.43 9.32 1.67
C VAL A 236 -7.93 9.31 1.98
N ARG A 237 -8.78 8.81 1.06
CA ARG A 237 -10.23 8.69 1.32
C ARG A 237 -10.53 7.68 2.43
N HIS A 238 -9.85 6.53 2.43
CA HIS A 238 -9.97 5.53 3.49
C HIS A 238 -9.49 6.08 4.83
N ALA A 239 -8.30 6.71 4.85
CA ALA A 239 -7.73 7.34 6.02
C ALA A 239 -8.66 8.41 6.63
N ARG A 240 -9.29 9.22 5.76
CA ARG A 240 -10.22 10.26 6.19
C ARG A 240 -11.47 9.72 6.90
N LEU A 241 -11.91 8.49 6.64
CA LEU A 241 -13.14 7.94 7.21
C LEU A 241 -13.13 7.90 8.75
N ARG A 242 -11.96 7.75 9.38
CA ARG A 242 -11.86 7.76 10.86
C ARG A 242 -12.06 9.16 11.46
N HIS A 243 -11.80 10.20 10.67
CA HIS A 243 -11.85 11.61 11.09
C HIS A 243 -13.20 12.28 10.83
N ILE A 244 -14.12 11.63 10.10
CA ILE A 244 -15.46 12.16 9.85
C ILE A 244 -16.39 11.68 10.96
N PRO A 245 -17.07 12.57 11.71
CA PRO A 245 -18.09 12.17 12.68
C PRO A 245 -19.20 11.34 12.04
N ALA A 246 -19.76 10.36 12.76
CA ALA A 246 -20.79 9.47 12.22
C ALA A 246 -21.99 10.24 11.61
N ALA A 247 -22.40 11.35 12.24
CA ALA A 247 -23.50 12.19 11.77
C ALA A 247 -23.21 12.84 10.40
N ASP A 248 -21.94 13.10 10.08
CA ASP A 248 -21.51 13.76 8.84
C ASP A 248 -21.09 12.75 7.75
N LYS A 249 -21.02 11.46 8.09
CA LYS A 249 -20.67 10.40 7.13
C LYS A 249 -21.82 10.17 6.15
N ARG A 250 -21.58 10.54 4.89
CA ARG A 250 -22.50 10.28 3.78
C ARG A 250 -22.26 8.88 3.21
N LEU A 251 -23.30 8.04 3.28
CA LEU A 251 -23.26 6.65 2.81
C LEU A 251 -24.15 6.47 1.59
N ALA A 252 -23.71 5.63 0.65
CA ALA A 252 -24.52 5.14 -0.46
C ALA A 252 -24.73 3.63 -0.29
N LEU A 253 -26.00 3.19 -0.26
CA LEU A 253 -26.35 1.77 -0.27
C LEU A 253 -26.80 1.40 -1.68
N VAL A 254 -25.98 0.61 -2.38
CA VAL A 254 -26.24 0.20 -3.77
C VAL A 254 -26.85 -1.20 -3.77
N LEU A 255 -28.00 -1.36 -4.44
CA LEU A 255 -28.68 -2.64 -4.60
C LEU A 255 -28.49 -3.15 -6.03
N SER A 256 -28.10 -4.42 -6.16
CA SER A 256 -27.96 -5.10 -7.46
C SER A 256 -29.32 -5.25 -8.15
N ALA A 257 -29.36 -5.12 -9.48
CA ALA A 257 -30.58 -5.25 -10.27
C ALA A 257 -30.34 -6.05 -11.57
N TYR A 258 -29.66 -7.19 -11.45
CA TYR A 258 -29.31 -8.09 -12.57
C TYR A 258 -30.03 -9.45 -12.44
N PRO A 259 -30.50 -10.08 -13.54
CA PRO A 259 -30.44 -9.67 -14.96
C PRO A 259 -31.62 -8.83 -15.46
N THR A 260 -32.67 -8.64 -14.65
CA THR A 260 -33.89 -7.91 -15.04
C THR A 260 -34.07 -6.64 -14.19
N LYS A 261 -34.11 -5.48 -14.85
CA LYS A 261 -34.03 -4.12 -14.24
C LYS A 261 -35.08 -3.81 -13.15
N HIS A 262 -36.20 -4.55 -13.07
CA HIS A 262 -37.30 -4.22 -12.15
C HIS A 262 -37.80 -5.36 -11.25
N SER A 263 -37.63 -6.63 -11.63
CA SER A 263 -38.21 -7.76 -10.88
C SER A 263 -37.29 -8.38 -9.83
N ARG A 264 -36.02 -7.97 -9.78
CA ARG A 264 -34.98 -8.56 -8.92
C ARG A 264 -34.05 -7.49 -8.31
N ILE A 265 -34.62 -6.41 -7.81
CA ILE A 265 -33.86 -5.41 -7.03
C ILE A 265 -33.39 -6.05 -5.73
N GLY A 266 -32.10 -5.94 -5.45
CA GLY A 266 -31.45 -6.53 -4.28
C GLY A 266 -31.25 -8.03 -4.40
N ASN A 267 -31.06 -8.59 -5.61
CA ASN A 267 -30.75 -10.01 -5.75
C ASN A 267 -29.33 -10.30 -5.24
N ALA A 268 -29.23 -11.02 -4.12
CA ALA A 268 -27.99 -11.51 -3.53
C ALA A 268 -28.16 -12.98 -3.15
N VAL A 269 -27.23 -13.84 -3.58
CA VAL A 269 -27.33 -15.29 -3.39
C VAL A 269 -27.24 -15.61 -1.90
N GLY A 270 -28.24 -16.33 -1.38
CA GLY A 270 -28.27 -16.76 0.02
C GLY A 270 -28.54 -15.67 1.06
N LEU A 271 -28.88 -14.45 0.64
CA LEU A 271 -29.12 -13.30 1.54
C LEU A 271 -30.54 -12.74 1.38
N ASP A 272 -31.25 -12.56 2.49
CA ASP A 272 -32.44 -11.72 2.52
C ASP A 272 -32.01 -10.23 2.48
N THR A 273 -31.85 -9.70 1.28
CA THR A 273 -31.33 -8.33 1.06
C THR A 273 -32.22 -7.26 1.68
N PRO A 274 -33.57 -7.27 1.54
CA PRO A 274 -34.42 -6.30 2.20
C PRO A 274 -34.31 -6.34 3.74
N ALA A 275 -34.35 -7.52 4.36
CA ALA A 275 -34.22 -7.64 5.81
C ALA A 275 -32.84 -7.17 6.29
N SER A 276 -31.78 -7.57 5.58
CA SER A 276 -30.40 -7.15 5.86
C SER A 276 -30.21 -5.65 5.76
N ALA A 277 -30.76 -5.01 4.72
CA ALA A 277 -30.71 -3.56 4.55
C ALA A 277 -31.42 -2.83 5.70
N VAL A 278 -32.61 -3.30 6.12
CA VAL A 278 -33.32 -2.71 7.27
C VAL A 278 -32.52 -2.88 8.57
N ALA A 279 -31.92 -4.05 8.79
CA ALA A 279 -31.07 -4.30 9.96
C ALA A 279 -29.84 -3.38 9.98
N LEU A 280 -29.15 -3.23 8.85
CA LEU A 280 -28.02 -2.31 8.67
C LEU A 280 -28.43 -0.85 8.96
N LEU A 281 -29.50 -0.36 8.36
CA LEU A 281 -29.97 1.02 8.56
C LEU A 281 -30.39 1.28 10.01
N ARG A 282 -30.97 0.30 10.71
CA ARG A 282 -31.25 0.41 12.15
C ARG A 282 -29.97 0.51 12.96
N ARG A 283 -28.96 -0.31 12.66
CA ARG A 283 -27.65 -0.29 13.33
C ARG A 283 -26.91 1.03 13.08
N LEU A 284 -26.86 1.51 11.84
CA LEU A 284 -26.26 2.79 11.47
C LEU A 284 -26.90 3.95 12.26
N ARG A 285 -28.23 3.99 12.34
CA ARG A 285 -28.91 5.01 13.16
C ARG A 285 -28.55 4.91 14.64
N ALA A 286 -28.46 3.69 15.19
CA ALA A 286 -28.04 3.48 16.59
C ALA A 286 -26.58 3.89 16.84
N SER A 287 -25.72 3.79 15.82
CA SER A 287 -24.32 4.24 15.85
C SER A 287 -24.14 5.74 15.53
N GLY A 288 -25.22 6.53 15.50
CA GLY A 288 -25.16 7.99 15.35
C GLY A 288 -25.09 8.52 13.91
N TYR A 289 -25.30 7.68 12.90
CA TYR A 289 -25.38 8.14 11.51
C TYR A 289 -26.69 8.88 11.25
N ASP A 290 -26.62 10.00 10.53
CA ASP A 290 -27.81 10.69 10.05
C ASP A 290 -28.38 9.99 8.82
N LEU A 291 -29.58 9.42 8.97
CA LEU A 291 -30.34 8.78 7.90
C LEU A 291 -31.59 9.61 7.53
N GLY A 292 -31.61 10.88 7.93
CA GLY A 292 -32.75 11.77 7.79
C GLY A 292 -33.87 11.48 8.80
N PRO A 293 -34.95 12.30 8.75
CA PRO A 293 -36.06 12.19 9.68
C PRO A 293 -36.73 10.83 9.60
N ARG A 294 -37.08 10.27 10.76
CA ARG A 294 -37.96 9.09 10.86
C ARG A 294 -39.32 9.49 10.28
N ARG A 295 -39.55 9.26 8.98
CA ARG A 295 -40.90 9.32 8.43
C ARG A 295 -41.70 8.15 8.99
N GLY A 296 -42.34 8.39 10.13
CA GLY A 296 -43.41 7.57 10.66
C GLY A 296 -44.72 7.90 9.96
N ARG A 297 -45.25 6.91 9.21
CA ARG A 297 -46.69 6.65 8.96
C ARG A 297 -47.59 7.81 8.49
N THR A 298 -47.76 7.96 7.17
CA THR A 298 -48.97 8.46 6.43
C THR A 298 -48.62 8.46 4.93
N ARG A 299 -49.36 7.95 3.94
CA ARG A 299 -50.75 7.49 3.78
C ARG A 299 -50.76 6.24 2.90
N SER A 300 -51.68 5.32 3.13
CA SER A 300 -52.16 4.38 2.11
C SER A 300 -52.67 5.17 0.91
N ARG A 301 -51.86 5.32 -0.15
CA ARG A 301 -52.43 5.50 -1.48
C ARG A 301 -52.84 4.11 -1.92
N ALA A 302 -54.13 3.83 -1.80
CA ALA A 302 -54.74 2.69 -2.47
C ALA A 302 -54.28 2.71 -3.93
N TRP A 303 -53.62 1.63 -4.34
CA TRP A 303 -53.34 1.38 -5.74
C TRP A 303 -54.70 1.18 -6.44
N SER A 304 -55.11 2.16 -7.22
CA SER A 304 -56.29 2.06 -8.08
C SER A 304 -55.83 1.48 -9.42
N PRO A 305 -56.29 0.28 -9.83
CA PRO A 305 -55.97 -0.23 -11.15
C PRO A 305 -56.68 0.66 -12.18
N ALA A 306 -55.91 1.21 -13.12
CA ALA A 306 -56.46 1.90 -14.27
C ALA A 306 -57.26 0.89 -15.11
N THR A 307 -58.53 1.20 -15.34
CA THR A 307 -59.37 0.59 -16.36
C THR A 307 -58.71 0.76 -17.72
N ALA A 308 -58.32 -0.36 -18.34
CA ALA A 308 -58.05 -0.40 -19.77
C ALA A 308 -59.40 -0.26 -20.49
N THR A 309 -59.55 0.79 -21.28
CA THR A 309 -60.60 0.93 -22.30
C THR A 309 -59.90 1.06 -23.64
N SER A 310 -60.54 0.47 -24.65
CA SER A 310 -60.15 0.18 -26.04
C SER A 310 -59.10 -0.90 -26.25
#